data_AF-A0A0A1FBS3-F1
#
_entry.id   AF-A0A0A1FBS3-F1
#
_cell.length_a   1.000
_cell.length_b   1.000
_cell.length_c   1.000
_cell.angle_alpha   90.00
_cell.angle_beta   90.00
_cell.angle_gamma   90.00
#
_symmetry.space_group_name_H-M   'P 1'
#
loop_
_entity.id
_entity.type
_entity.pdbx_description
1 polymer ?
#
loop_
_entity_poly.entity_id
_entity_poly.type
_entity_poly.pdbx_seq_one_letter_code
_entity_poly.pdbx_strand_id
1 'polypeptide(L)'
;MSSALLNHLNQERAAMATFLDLLDREAEALIHSRFDELQQITEHKAQLADRITTLEQERERRQQQAGFALTREGGDAAAAAGGSDLQLVWHDLLKRAAQARENNHRNGIMIHTHLDFVRQSINFLRAHGQSLYGADGKHKIGLGNGHSLASG
;
A
#
# COMPACT_ATOMS: atom_id res chain seq x y z
N MET A 1 -0.21 37.30 4.13
CA MET A 1 0.82 36.28 4.42
C MET A 1 0.26 35.10 5.20
N SER A 2 -0.38 35.30 6.36
CA SER A 2 -1.02 34.22 7.15
C SER A 2 -2.12 33.44 6.39
N SER A 3 -2.99 34.13 5.63
CA SER A 3 -4.10 33.48 4.89
C SER A 3 -3.65 32.54 3.76
N ALA A 4 -2.58 32.87 3.04
CA ALA A 4 -2.06 32.05 1.95
C ALA A 4 -1.42 30.75 2.47
N LEU A 5 -0.71 30.83 3.61
CA LEU A 5 -0.11 29.67 4.25
C LEU A 5 -1.18 28.76 4.88
N LEU A 6 -2.22 29.36 5.48
CA LEU A 6 -3.36 28.61 6.01
C LEU A 6 -4.15 27.89 4.92
N ASN A 7 -4.37 28.52 3.76
CA ASN A 7 -4.98 27.87 2.60
C ASN A 7 -4.12 26.73 2.04
N HIS A 8 -2.79 26.88 2.04
CA HIS A 8 -1.87 25.83 1.61
C HIS A 8 -1.92 24.62 2.54
N LEU A 9 -1.85 24.83 3.86
CA LEU A 9 -1.95 23.74 4.83
C LEU A 9 -3.33 23.05 4.81
N ASN A 10 -4.40 23.78 4.51
CA ASN A 10 -5.72 23.17 4.33
C ASN A 10 -5.78 22.27 3.09
N GLN A 11 -5.07 22.60 2.01
CA GLN A 11 -4.96 21.74 0.83
C GLN A 11 -4.15 20.48 1.14
N GLU A 12 -3.04 20.61 1.87
CA GLU A 12 -2.27 19.46 2.37
C GLU A 12 -3.11 18.54 3.24
N ARG A 13 -3.88 19.12 4.18
CA ARG A 13 -4.79 18.38 5.05
C ARG A 13 -5.85 17.61 4.26
N ALA A 14 -6.44 18.25 3.24
CA ALA A 14 -7.44 17.61 2.40
C ALA A 14 -6.85 16.46 1.57
N ALA A 15 -5.68 16.67 0.95
CA ALA A 15 -4.98 15.63 0.21
C ALA A 15 -4.63 14.42 1.11
N MET A 16 -4.15 14.68 2.33
CA MET A 16 -3.84 13.63 3.30
C MET A 16 -5.10 12.87 3.77
N ALA A 17 -6.24 13.55 3.91
CA ALA A 17 -7.51 12.92 4.24
C ALA A 17 -8.00 11.99 3.11
N THR A 18 -7.91 12.43 1.86
CA THR A 18 -8.21 11.60 0.69
C THR A 18 -7.26 10.39 0.60
N PHE A 19 -5.99 10.57 0.99
CA PHE A 19 -5.01 9.49 0.97
C PHE A 19 -5.33 8.42 2.01
N LEU A 20 -5.76 8.84 3.21
CA LEU A 20 -6.22 7.92 4.26
C LEU A 20 -7.45 7.10 3.81
N ASP A 21 -8.46 7.75 3.23
CA ASP A 21 -9.64 7.06 2.70
C ASP A 21 -9.27 6.05 1.61
N LEU A 22 -8.31 6.39 0.75
CA LEU A 22 -7.81 5.49 -0.28
C LEU A 22 -7.07 4.28 0.29
N LEU A 23 -6.28 4.46 1.37
CA LEU A 23 -5.62 3.35 2.08
C LEU A 23 -6.63 2.42 2.75
N ASP A 24 -7.72 2.96 3.29
CA ASP A 24 -8.78 2.14 3.90
C ASP A 24 -9.51 1.32 2.81
N ARG A 25 -9.81 1.92 1.66
CA ARG A 25 -10.35 1.20 0.49
C ARG A 25 -9.41 0.13 -0.04
N GLU A 26 -8.10 0.40 -0.06
CA GLU A 26 -7.07 -0.59 -0.42
C GLU A 26 -7.11 -1.79 0.54
N ALA A 27 -7.22 -1.53 1.85
CA ALA A 27 -7.34 -2.59 2.85
C ALA A 27 -8.60 -3.43 2.63
N GLU A 28 -9.76 -2.81 2.37
CA GLU A 28 -10.99 -3.54 2.07
C GLU A 28 -10.89 -4.37 0.79
N ALA A 29 -10.32 -3.81 -0.28
CA ALA A 29 -10.12 -4.52 -1.54
C ALA A 29 -9.18 -5.73 -1.36
N LEU A 30 -8.14 -5.60 -0.53
CA LEU A 30 -7.25 -6.71 -0.17
C LEU A 30 -7.97 -7.78 0.67
N ILE A 31 -8.80 -7.39 1.66
CA ILE A 31 -9.60 -8.31 2.48
C ILE A 31 -10.57 -9.12 1.62
N HIS A 32 -11.20 -8.47 0.65
CA HIS A 32 -12.23 -9.08 -0.20
C HIS A 32 -11.69 -9.64 -1.52
N SER A 33 -10.37 -9.67 -1.72
CA SER A 33 -9.73 -10.18 -2.92
C SER A 33 -10.24 -9.53 -4.23
N ARG A 34 -10.59 -8.25 -4.19
CA ARG A 34 -11.07 -7.46 -5.34
C ARG A 34 -9.89 -6.88 -6.12
N PHE A 35 -9.14 -7.74 -6.80
CA PHE A 35 -7.90 -7.34 -7.49
C PHE A 35 -8.12 -6.34 -8.64
N ASP A 36 -9.31 -6.35 -9.24
CA ASP A 36 -9.69 -5.42 -10.31
C ASP A 36 -9.73 -3.97 -9.81
N GLU A 37 -10.10 -3.77 -8.54
CA GLU A 37 -10.14 -2.45 -7.88
C GLU A 37 -8.74 -1.99 -7.43
N LEU A 38 -7.84 -2.93 -7.12
CA LEU A 38 -6.50 -2.60 -6.63
C LEU A 38 -5.65 -1.86 -7.66
N GLN A 39 -5.84 -2.14 -8.96
CA GLN A 39 -5.12 -1.41 -10.00
C GLN A 39 -5.50 0.08 -9.99
N GLN A 40 -6.81 0.38 -9.99
CA GLN A 40 -7.30 1.76 -9.95
C GLN A 40 -6.89 2.48 -8.64
N ILE A 41 -6.96 1.76 -7.51
CA ILE A 41 -6.52 2.28 -6.21
C ILE A 41 -5.03 2.61 -6.23
N THR A 42 -4.20 1.76 -6.83
CA THR A 42 -2.74 1.99 -6.94
C THR A 42 -2.42 3.21 -7.79
N GLU A 43 -3.11 3.38 -8.93
CA GLU A 43 -2.93 4.54 -9.80
C GLU A 43 -3.32 5.85 -9.10
N HIS A 44 -4.47 5.86 -8.40
CA HIS A 44 -4.91 7.02 -7.61
C HIS A 44 -3.95 7.32 -6.45
N LYS A 45 -3.38 6.29 -5.82
CA LYS A 45 -2.43 6.43 -4.71
C LYS A 45 -1.12 7.07 -5.18
N ALA A 46 -0.64 6.71 -6.36
CA ALA A 46 0.53 7.33 -6.98
C ALA A 46 0.30 8.82 -7.29
N GLN A 47 -0.82 9.16 -7.93
CA GLN A 47 -1.17 10.56 -8.23
C GLN A 47 -1.28 11.42 -6.96
N LEU A 48 -1.87 10.85 -5.90
CA LEU A 48 -2.05 11.57 -4.66
C LEU A 48 -0.75 11.69 -3.86
N ALA A 49 0.14 10.71 -3.94
CA ALA A 49 1.49 10.80 -3.39
C ALA A 49 2.29 11.91 -4.06
N ASP A 50 2.28 11.99 -5.39
CA ASP A 50 2.94 13.08 -6.14
C ASP A 50 2.39 14.46 -5.75
N ARG A 51 1.07 14.54 -5.55
CA ARG A 51 0.41 15.77 -5.09
C ARG A 51 0.86 16.17 -3.68
N ILE A 52 0.94 15.21 -2.76
CA ILE A 52 1.43 15.45 -1.39
C ILE A 52 2.88 15.93 -1.42
N THR A 53 3.76 15.28 -2.19
CA THR A 53 5.17 15.69 -2.33
C THR A 53 5.30 17.10 -2.90
N THR A 54 4.49 17.46 -3.89
CA THR A 54 4.48 18.82 -4.45
C THR A 54 4.11 19.86 -3.39
N LEU A 55 3.06 19.59 -2.60
CA LEU A 55 2.62 20.50 -1.55
C LEU A 55 3.68 20.63 -0.43
N GLU A 56 4.30 19.52 -0.03
CA GLU A 56 5.39 19.52 0.95
C GLU A 56 6.57 20.38 0.49
N GLN A 57 7.01 20.24 -0.76
CA GLN A 57 8.08 21.05 -1.33
C GLN A 57 7.74 22.55 -1.33
N GLU A 58 6.48 22.90 -1.66
CA GLU A 58 6.05 24.29 -1.59
C GLU A 58 6.04 24.84 -0.16
N ARG A 59 5.64 24.03 0.82
CA ARG A 59 5.69 24.38 2.25
C ARG A 59 7.12 24.57 2.71
N GLU A 60 8.02 23.67 2.37
CA GLU A 60 9.45 23.75 2.69
C GLU A 60 10.09 25.01 2.10
N ARG A 61 9.77 25.35 0.85
CA ARG A 61 10.23 26.58 0.23
C ARG A 61 9.75 27.83 0.98
N ARG A 62 8.49 27.85 1.42
CA ARG A 62 7.92 28.96 2.23
C ARG A 62 8.55 29.02 3.62
N GLN A 63 8.83 27.86 4.24
CA GLN A 63 9.51 27.74 5.52
C GLN A 63 10.93 28.30 5.46
N GLN A 64 11.70 27.96 4.43
CA GLN A 64 13.04 28.51 4.18
C GLN A 64 13.00 30.03 3.93
N GLN A 65 12.03 30.51 3.13
CA GLN A 65 11.87 31.94 2.87
C GLN A 65 11.55 32.74 4.13
N ALA A 66 10.86 32.13 5.08
CA ALA A 66 10.58 32.72 6.38
C ALA A 66 11.76 32.58 7.38
N GLY A 67 12.88 31.97 6.97
CA GLY A 67 14.10 31.85 7.77
C GLY A 67 14.11 30.66 8.73
N PHE A 68 13.15 29.73 8.62
CA PHE A 68 13.08 28.54 9.46
C PHE A 68 13.84 27.37 8.84
N ALA A 69 14.53 26.58 9.68
CA ALA A 69 15.23 25.37 9.24
C ALA A 69 14.24 24.32 8.72
N LEU A 70 14.61 23.51 7.72
CA LEU A 70 13.81 22.40 7.18
C LEU A 70 13.74 21.16 8.12
N THR A 71 13.87 21.39 9.42
CA THR A 71 13.73 20.34 10.43
C THR A 71 12.29 20.31 10.94
N ARG A 72 11.93 19.23 11.63
CA ARG A 72 10.64 19.14 12.34
C ARG A 72 10.45 20.31 13.31
N GLU A 73 11.48 20.63 14.07
CA GLU A 73 11.50 21.76 15.01
C GLU A 73 11.33 23.10 14.29
N GLY A 74 11.93 23.27 13.11
CA GLY A 74 11.73 24.47 12.30
C GLY A 74 10.31 24.57 11.72
N GLY A 75 9.65 23.45 11.44
CA GLY A 75 8.25 23.41 11.02
C GLY A 75 7.31 23.82 12.16
N ASP A 76 7.56 23.30 13.36
CA ASP A 76 6.84 23.68 14.57
C ASP A 76 7.04 25.18 14.90
N ALA A 77 8.26 25.69 14.75
CA ALA A 77 8.58 27.11 14.93
C ALA A 77 7.89 28.01 13.89
N ALA A 78 7.87 27.60 12.62
CA ALA A 78 7.17 28.32 11.56
C ALA A 78 5.65 28.35 11.81
N ALA A 79 5.08 27.25 12.29
CA ALA A 79 3.66 27.16 12.62
C ALA A 79 3.31 28.04 13.84
N ALA A 80 4.14 28.02 14.89
CA ALA A 80 3.96 28.86 16.07
C ALA A 80 4.07 30.37 15.73
N ALA A 81 5.01 30.75 14.85
CA ALA A 81 5.16 32.13 14.39
C ALA A 81 3.96 32.64 13.56
N GLY A 82 3.20 31.74 12.94
CA GLY A 82 2.01 32.10 12.15
C GLY A 82 0.70 32.19 12.92
N GLY A 83 0.71 31.95 14.23
CA GLY A 83 -0.45 32.06 15.13
C GLY A 83 -1.14 30.73 15.45
N SER A 84 -2.11 30.78 16.37
CA SER A 84 -2.79 29.60 16.93
C SER A 84 -3.48 28.73 15.87
N ASP A 85 -4.12 29.36 14.89
CA ASP A 85 -4.86 28.64 13.85
C ASP A 85 -3.91 27.85 12.95
N LEU A 86 -2.76 28.45 12.61
CA LEU A 86 -1.75 27.79 11.79
C LEU A 86 -1.11 26.61 12.54
N GLN A 87 -0.83 26.80 13.84
CA GLN A 87 -0.32 25.75 14.70
C GLN A 87 -1.28 24.57 14.82
N LEU A 88 -2.60 24.83 14.91
CA LEU A 88 -3.63 23.79 14.96
C LEU A 88 -3.68 22.98 13.67
N VAL A 89 -3.68 23.64 12.50
CA VAL A 89 -3.70 22.96 11.20
C VAL A 89 -2.42 22.15 10.97
N TRP A 90 -1.26 22.70 11.35
CA TRP A 90 0.03 22.01 11.26
C TRP A 90 0.05 20.72 12.10
N HIS A 91 -0.46 20.79 13.34
CA HIS A 91 -0.50 19.63 14.21
C HIS A 91 -1.49 18.55 13.70
N ASP A 92 -2.62 18.95 13.13
CA ASP A 92 -3.55 18.01 12.49
C ASP A 92 -2.94 17.33 11.26
N LEU A 93 -2.18 18.08 10.45
CA LEU A 93 -1.43 17.52 9.32
C LEU A 93 -0.42 16.46 9.77
N LEU A 94 0.37 16.74 10.81
CA LEU A 94 1.35 15.80 11.36
C LEU A 94 0.69 14.51 11.86
N LYS A 95 -0.47 14.62 12.51
CA LYS A 95 -1.26 13.46 12.95
C LYS A 95 -1.71 12.60 11.77
N ARG A 96 -2.25 13.22 10.71
CA ARG A 96 -2.70 12.50 9.51
C ARG A 96 -1.55 11.84 8.76
N ALA A 97 -0.39 12.51 8.66
CA ALA A 97 0.80 11.92 8.05
C ALA A 97 1.29 10.68 8.82
N ALA A 98 1.24 10.71 10.15
CA ALA A 98 1.57 9.55 10.98
C ALA A 98 0.58 8.38 10.75
N GLN A 99 -0.72 8.67 10.69
CA GLN A 99 -1.76 7.67 10.39
C GLN A 99 -1.57 7.07 8.99
N ALA A 100 -1.25 7.88 7.99
CA ALA A 100 -1.04 7.42 6.62
C ALA A 100 0.15 6.45 6.54
N ARG A 101 1.23 6.72 7.29
CA ARG A 101 2.39 5.82 7.38
C ARG A 101 2.03 4.47 7.98
N GLU A 102 1.25 4.47 9.05
CA GLU A 102 0.80 3.24 9.72
C GLU A 102 -0.13 2.42 8.81
N ASN A 103 -1.13 3.05 8.19
CA ASN A 103 -2.04 2.38 7.26
C ASN A 103 -1.29 1.81 6.05
N ASN A 104 -0.35 2.56 5.47
CA ASN A 104 0.46 2.07 4.37
C ASN A 104 1.34 0.87 4.78
N HIS A 105 1.87 0.87 6.01
CA HIS A 105 2.63 -0.26 6.53
C HIS A 105 1.76 -1.52 6.69
N ARG A 106 0.55 -1.36 7.26
CA ARG A 106 -0.44 -2.44 7.38
C ARG A 106 -0.82 -3.04 6.02
N ASN A 107 -1.12 -2.19 5.04
CA ASN A 107 -1.46 -2.65 3.68
C ASN A 107 -0.27 -3.39 3.03
N GLY A 108 0.96 -2.93 3.25
CA GLY A 108 2.17 -3.62 2.79
C GLY A 108 2.33 -5.03 3.37
N ILE A 109 2.04 -5.23 4.66
CA ILE A 109 2.05 -6.57 5.29
C ILE A 109 1.00 -7.48 4.65
N MET A 110 -0.19 -6.96 4.40
CA MET A 110 -1.29 -7.70 3.80
C MET A 110 -0.99 -8.15 2.37
N ILE A 111 -0.40 -7.27 1.56
CA ILE A 111 0.06 -7.58 0.20
C ILE A 111 1.09 -8.72 0.22
N HIS A 112 2.10 -8.65 1.09
CA HIS A 112 3.11 -9.70 1.20
C HIS A 112 2.50 -11.05 1.60
N THR A 113 1.59 -11.06 2.57
CA THR A 113 0.91 -12.28 3.02
C THR A 113 0.09 -12.90 1.90
N HIS A 114 -0.62 -12.08 1.12
CA HIS A 114 -1.39 -12.56 -0.02
C HIS A 114 -0.48 -13.13 -1.13
N LEU A 115 0.64 -12.47 -1.44
CA LEU A 115 1.62 -12.98 -2.41
C LEU A 115 2.23 -14.32 -2.00
N ASP A 116 2.54 -14.48 -0.71
CA ASP A 116 3.07 -15.75 -0.19
C ASP A 116 2.03 -16.87 -0.29
N PHE A 117 0.76 -16.60 0.05
CA PHE A 117 -0.33 -17.55 -0.13
C PHE A 117 -0.55 -17.96 -1.59
N VAL A 118 -0.54 -17.00 -2.52
CA VAL A 118 -0.67 -17.27 -3.97
C VAL A 118 0.52 -18.12 -4.46
N ARG A 119 1.75 -17.78 -4.07
CA ARG A 119 2.94 -18.56 -4.42
C ARG A 119 2.86 -19.98 -3.89
N GLN A 120 2.45 -20.18 -2.64
CA GLN A 120 2.25 -21.49 -2.04
C GLN A 120 1.17 -22.29 -2.77
N SER A 121 0.05 -21.65 -3.13
CA SER A 121 -1.05 -22.26 -3.87
C SER A 121 -0.62 -22.68 -5.28
N ILE A 122 0.12 -21.83 -6.01
CA ILE A 122 0.69 -22.17 -7.32
C ILE A 122 1.68 -23.35 -7.20
N ASN A 123 2.55 -23.32 -6.19
CA ASN A 123 3.52 -24.40 -5.95
C ASN A 123 2.82 -25.71 -5.62
N PHE A 124 1.77 -25.68 -4.80
CA PHE A 124 0.93 -26.83 -4.48
C PHE A 124 0.27 -27.39 -5.75
N LEU A 125 -0.40 -26.55 -6.55
CA LEU A 125 -1.01 -26.98 -7.81
C LEU A 125 0.02 -27.56 -8.79
N ARG A 126 1.20 -26.95 -8.91
CA ARG A 126 2.29 -27.45 -9.77
C ARG A 126 2.83 -28.81 -9.29
N ALA A 127 2.99 -29.00 -7.99
CA ALA A 127 3.44 -30.27 -7.41
C ALA A 127 2.41 -31.40 -7.65
N HIS A 128 1.11 -31.10 -7.56
CA HIS A 128 0.04 -32.07 -7.86
C HIS A 128 -0.09 -32.35 -9.36
N GLY A 129 0.13 -31.36 -10.23
CA GLY A 129 0.17 -31.54 -11.68
C GLY A 129 1.34 -32.42 -12.16
N GLN A 130 2.50 -32.33 -11.49
CA GLN A 130 3.65 -33.21 -11.73
C GLN A 130 3.45 -34.62 -11.17
N SER A 131 2.61 -34.79 -10.14
CA SER A 131 2.30 -36.11 -9.57
C SER A 131 1.28 -36.89 -10.40
N LEU A 132 0.40 -36.22 -11.17
CA LEU A 132 -0.56 -36.88 -12.08
C LEU A 132 0.00 -37.20 -13.47
N TYR A 133 1.07 -36.52 -13.93
CA TYR A 133 1.74 -36.81 -15.19
C TYR A 133 3.25 -36.92 -14.97
N GLY A 134 3.74 -38.16 -14.83
CA GLY A 134 5.16 -38.44 -14.96
C GLY A 134 5.65 -38.10 -16.37
N ALA A 135 6.91 -37.66 -16.50
CA ALA A 135 7.52 -37.23 -17.76
C ALA A 135 7.52 -38.28 -18.90
N ASP A 136 7.14 -39.53 -18.62
CA ASP A 136 7.03 -40.60 -19.62
C ASP A 136 5.58 -40.94 -20.04
N GLY A 137 4.55 -40.23 -19.55
CA GLY A 137 3.15 -40.41 -20.00
C GLY A 137 2.58 -41.83 -19.86
N LYS A 138 3.27 -42.74 -19.17
CA LYS A 138 2.87 -44.13 -19.01
C LYS A 138 2.14 -44.29 -17.69
N HIS A 139 0.83 -44.44 -17.79
CA HIS A 139 0.01 -45.07 -16.77
C HIS A 139 0.59 -46.47 -16.50
N LYS A 140 1.31 -46.65 -15.39
CA LYS A 140 1.47 -47.99 -14.81
C LYS A 140 0.16 -48.30 -14.10
N ILE A 141 -0.86 -48.65 -14.89
CA ILE A 141 -1.93 -49.51 -14.39
C ILE A 141 -1.20 -50.74 -13.84
N GLY A 142 -1.32 -50.96 -12.54
CA GLY A 142 -0.81 -52.17 -11.91
C GLY A 142 -1.41 -53.37 -12.63
N LEU A 143 -0.62 -53.98 -13.51
CA LEU A 143 -0.81 -55.36 -13.91
C LEU A 143 -0.57 -56.19 -12.64
N GLY A 144 -1.65 -56.42 -11.90
CA GLY A 144 -1.70 -57.48 -10.92
C GLY A 144 -1.28 -58.78 -11.62
N ASN A 145 -0.39 -59.52 -10.98
CA ASN A 145 -0.01 -60.88 -11.35
C ASN A 145 -1.25 -61.77 -11.34
N GLY A 146 -1.97 -61.81 -12.46
CA GLY A 146 -2.95 -62.84 -12.77
C GLY A 146 -2.18 -64.10 -13.17
N HIS A 147 -2.22 -65.10 -12.30
CA HIS A 147 -1.81 -66.46 -12.61
C HIS A 147 -2.40 -66.90 -13.96
N SER A 148 -1.54 -67.21 -14.93
CA SER A 148 -1.93 -67.85 -16.18
C SER A 148 -2.36 -69.30 -15.87
N LEU A 149 -3.65 -69.60 -16.07
CA LEU A 149 -4.17 -70.96 -16.20
C LEU A 149 -4.50 -71.20 -17.67
N ALA A 150 -3.57 -71.80 -18.41
CA ALA A 150 -3.75 -72.38 -19.74
C ALA A 150 -2.52 -73.26 -20.03
N SER A 151 -2.59 -74.58 -19.85
CA SER A 151 -3.12 -75.60 -20.80
C SER A 151 -2.00 -76.21 -21.65
N GLY A 152 -1.78 -77.52 -21.53
CA GLY A 152 -0.92 -78.32 -22.42
C GLY A 152 -0.06 -79.32 -21.67
#